data_AF-A0A7X1CCR1-F1
#
_entry.id   AF-A0A7X1CCR1-F1
#
_cell.length_a   1.000
_cell.length_b   1.000
_cell.length_c   1.000
_cell.angle_alpha   90.00
_cell.angle_beta   90.00
_cell.angle_gamma   90.00
#
_symmetry.space_group_name_H-M   'P 1'
#
loop_
_entity.id
_entity.type
_entity.pdbx_description
1 polymer ?
#
loop_
_entity_poly.entity_id
_entity_poly.type
_entity_poly.pdbx_seq_one_letter_code
_entity_poly.pdbx_strand_id
1 'polypeptide(L)'
;MIGEVIDEASVNISGIVRKKLDNKKVLFNNIQKLLDGIANFVSDDSGLKTEWILDQQSFQKNETTFYAAGYEICTYRIKYNKDQDIFIATEVI
;
A
#
# COMPACT_ATOMS: atom_id res chain seq x y z
N MET A 1 11.67 -18.47 -14.88
CA MET A 1 12.93 -17.79 -14.49
C MET A 1 12.78 -16.29 -14.27
N ILE A 2 12.54 -15.42 -15.28
CA ILE A 2 12.37 -13.95 -15.00
C ILE A 2 11.04 -13.66 -14.27
N GLY A 3 9.96 -14.40 -14.61
CA GLY A 3 8.66 -14.28 -13.93
C GLY A 3 8.70 -14.71 -12.45
N GLU A 4 9.33 -15.85 -12.14
CA GLU A 4 9.44 -16.34 -10.75
C GLU A 4 10.18 -15.38 -9.82
N VAL A 5 11.23 -14.71 -10.30
CA VAL A 5 11.98 -13.74 -9.49
C VAL A 5 11.15 -12.49 -9.21
N ILE A 6 10.30 -12.07 -10.15
CA ILE A 6 9.37 -10.95 -9.98
C ILE A 6 8.23 -11.35 -9.03
N ASP A 7 7.75 -12.59 -9.12
CA ASP A 7 6.68 -13.11 -8.25
C ASP A 7 7.15 -13.23 -6.79
N GLU A 8 8.37 -13.74 -6.55
CA GLU A 8 8.92 -13.86 -5.19
C GLU A 8 9.17 -12.48 -4.56
N ALA A 9 9.73 -11.53 -5.31
CA ALA A 9 9.89 -10.15 -4.86
C ALA A 9 8.54 -9.49 -4.56
N SER A 10 7.53 -9.71 -5.40
CA SER A 10 6.18 -9.17 -5.21
C SER A 10 5.51 -9.75 -3.96
N VAL A 11 5.67 -11.05 -3.70
CA VAL A 11 5.17 -11.70 -2.47
C VAL A 11 5.84 -11.12 -1.23
N ASN A 12 7.16 -10.92 -1.25
CA ASN A 12 7.89 -10.35 -0.13
C ASN A 12 7.47 -8.89 0.15
N ILE A 13 7.39 -8.06 -0.89
CA ILE A 13 6.97 -6.67 -0.78
C ILE A 13 5.52 -6.58 -0.28
N SER A 14 4.61 -7.38 -0.84
CA SER A 14 3.21 -7.45 -0.40
C SER A 14 3.12 -7.82 1.09
N GLY A 15 3.94 -8.77 1.54
CA GLY A 15 4.05 -9.14 2.96
C GLY A 15 4.52 -7.99 3.87
N ILE A 16 5.47 -7.17 3.42
CA ILE A 16 5.94 -5.98 4.14
C ILE A 16 4.82 -4.93 4.24
N VAL A 17 4.18 -4.61 3.10
CA VAL A 17 3.10 -3.64 3.03
C VAL A 17 1.93 -4.07 3.92
N ARG A 18 1.54 -5.36 3.86
CA ARG A 18 0.50 -5.95 4.71
C ARG A 18 0.81 -5.79 6.18
N LYS A 19 2.01 -6.13 6.64
CA LYS A 19 2.39 -5.96 8.06
C LYS A 19 2.32 -4.49 8.53
N LYS A 20 2.55 -3.52 7.64
CA LYS A 20 2.55 -2.10 8.00
C LYS A 20 1.16 -1.45 7.94
N LEU A 21 0.28 -1.92 7.05
CA LEU A 21 -1.06 -1.35 6.83
C LEU A 21 -2.18 -2.13 7.49
N ASP A 22 -2.07 -3.44 7.62
CA ASP A 22 -3.20 -4.26 8.04
C ASP A 22 -3.72 -3.82 9.42
N ASN A 23 -5.02 -3.50 9.46
CA ASN A 23 -5.72 -3.00 10.64
C ASN A 23 -5.08 -1.76 11.30
N LYS A 24 -4.23 -1.03 10.57
CA LYS A 24 -3.59 0.16 11.10
C LYS A 24 -4.62 1.28 11.21
N LYS A 25 -4.74 1.84 12.41
CA LYS A 25 -5.55 3.02 12.70
C LYS A 25 -4.64 4.25 12.69
N VAL A 26 -4.91 5.19 11.80
CA VAL A 26 -4.11 6.41 11.68
C VAL A 26 -5.03 7.62 11.56
N LEU A 27 -4.67 8.71 12.24
CA LEU A 27 -5.38 9.98 12.14
C LEU A 27 -5.42 10.48 10.70
N PHE A 28 -6.49 11.17 10.32
CA PHE A 28 -6.69 11.65 8.95
C PHE A 28 -5.46 12.39 8.38
N ASN A 29 -4.90 13.31 9.15
CA ASN A 29 -3.74 14.13 8.76
C ASN A 29 -2.42 13.37 8.63
N ASN A 30 -2.37 12.10 9.03
CA ASN A 30 -1.16 11.27 9.03
C ASN A 30 -1.20 10.15 8.00
N ILE A 31 -2.30 9.98 7.26
CA ILE A 31 -2.42 8.89 6.27
C ILE A 31 -1.40 9.02 5.14
N GLN A 32 -1.21 10.22 4.59
CA GLN A 32 -0.23 10.48 3.55
C GLN A 32 1.18 10.09 4.03
N LYS A 33 1.56 10.54 5.24
CA LYS A 33 2.85 10.22 5.86
C LYS A 33 3.05 8.73 6.08
N LEU A 34 1.99 8.00 6.45
CA LEU A 34 2.05 6.55 6.60
C LEU A 34 2.35 5.88 5.26
N LEU A 35 1.59 6.24 4.21
CA LEU A 35 1.74 5.67 2.88
C LEU A 35 3.13 5.97 2.29
N ASP A 36 3.55 7.23 2.36
CA ASP A 36 4.88 7.67 1.92
C ASP A 36 5.99 6.93 2.69
N GLY A 37 5.82 6.75 4.01
CA GLY A 37 6.78 6.02 4.84
C GLY A 37 6.89 4.54 4.47
N ILE A 38 5.79 3.90 4.05
CA ILE A 38 5.82 2.52 3.55
C ILE A 38 6.52 2.45 2.19
N ALA A 39 6.19 3.38 1.29
CA ALA A 39 6.83 3.44 -0.03
C ALA A 39 8.35 3.62 0.12
N ASN A 40 8.79 4.61 0.88
CA ASN A 40 10.21 4.85 1.13
C ASN A 40 10.90 3.62 1.76
N PHE A 41 10.26 2.99 2.75
CA PHE A 41 10.83 1.79 3.37
C PHE A 41 11.03 0.66 2.37
N VAL A 42 10.03 0.37 1.53
CA VAL A 42 10.15 -0.68 0.51
C VAL A 42 11.19 -0.28 -0.53
N SER A 43 11.20 0.98 -0.97
CA SER A 43 12.20 1.48 -1.93
C SER A 43 13.62 1.30 -1.42
N ASP A 44 13.87 1.60 -0.14
CA ASP A 44 15.18 1.46 0.49
C ASP A 44 15.57 -0.02 0.68
N ASP A 45 14.62 -0.87 1.07
CA ASP A 45 14.84 -2.30 1.33
C ASP A 45 15.07 -3.11 0.04
N SER A 46 14.27 -2.84 -1.00
CA SER A 46 14.30 -3.59 -2.25
C SER A 46 15.14 -2.92 -3.35
N GLY A 47 15.51 -1.65 -3.18
CA GLY A 47 16.18 -0.85 -4.22
C GLY A 47 15.29 -0.55 -5.43
N LEU A 48 13.97 -0.73 -5.33
CA LEU A 48 13.02 -0.53 -6.42
C LEU A 48 12.34 0.82 -6.28
N LYS A 49 12.03 1.48 -7.39
CA LYS A 49 11.14 2.64 -7.35
C LYS A 49 9.75 2.18 -6.91
N THR A 50 9.20 2.80 -5.87
CA THR A 50 7.86 2.48 -5.36
C THR A 50 6.94 3.70 -5.33
N GLU A 51 5.66 3.49 -5.50
CA GLU A 51 4.65 4.55 -5.40
C GLU A 51 3.27 4.02 -5.03
N TRP A 52 2.48 4.84 -4.35
CA TRP A 52 1.04 4.61 -4.15
C TRP A 52 0.28 5.34 -5.25
N ILE A 53 -0.54 4.61 -5.99
CA ILE A 53 -1.41 5.17 -7.02
C ILE A 53 -2.84 5.19 -6.52
N LEU A 54 -3.51 6.30 -6.80
CA LEU A 54 -4.90 6.55 -6.47
C LEU A 54 -5.57 7.10 -7.74
N ASP A 55 -5.91 6.19 -8.64
CA ASP A 55 -6.56 6.55 -9.89
C ASP A 55 -8.08 6.79 -9.70
N GLN A 56 -8.75 7.25 -10.76
CA GLN A 56 -10.17 7.59 -10.68
C GLN A 56 -11.07 6.40 -10.33
N GLN A 57 -10.71 5.17 -10.72
CA GLN A 57 -11.47 3.96 -10.38
C GLN A 57 -11.22 3.56 -8.92
N SER A 58 -9.98 3.67 -8.47
CA SER A 58 -9.55 3.40 -7.10
C SER A 58 -10.21 4.37 -6.12
N PHE A 59 -10.29 5.66 -6.48
CA PHE A 59 -10.98 6.68 -5.69
C PHE A 59 -12.46 6.34 -5.45
N GLN A 60 -13.18 5.86 -6.49
CA GLN A 60 -14.59 5.46 -6.34
C GLN A 60 -14.78 4.29 -5.37
N LYS A 61 -13.77 3.43 -5.24
CA LYS A 61 -13.80 2.25 -4.36
C LYS A 61 -13.14 2.50 -2.99
N ASN A 62 -12.61 3.70 -2.77
CA ASN A 62 -11.72 4.03 -1.65
C ASN A 62 -10.51 3.09 -1.57
N GLU A 63 -9.97 2.73 -2.73
CA GLU A 63 -8.82 1.84 -2.87
C GLU A 63 -7.57 2.66 -3.21
N THR A 64 -6.43 2.13 -2.83
CA THR A 64 -5.12 2.60 -3.26
C THR A 64 -4.24 1.39 -3.54
N THR A 65 -3.46 1.49 -4.61
CA THR A 65 -2.67 0.38 -5.10
C THR A 65 -1.20 0.72 -4.97
N PHE A 66 -0.44 -0.20 -4.41
CA PHE A 66 1.00 -0.09 -4.26
C PHE A 66 1.70 -0.67 -5.48
N TYR A 67 2.57 0.13 -6.10
CA TYR A 67 3.40 -0.27 -7.21
C TYR A 67 4.87 -0.31 -6.80
N ALA A 68 5.59 -1.31 -7.31
CA ALA A 68 7.06 -1.38 -7.24
C ALA A 68 7.61 -1.73 -8.62
N ALA A 69 8.60 -0.95 -9.08
CA ALA A 69 9.20 -1.05 -10.41
C ALA A 69 8.17 -1.04 -11.58
N GLY A 70 7.02 -0.39 -11.38
CA GLY A 70 5.94 -0.33 -12.37
C GLY A 70 4.99 -1.54 -12.35
N TYR A 71 5.18 -2.51 -11.46
CA TYR A 71 4.29 -3.65 -11.26
C TYR A 71 3.34 -3.39 -10.10
N GLU A 72 2.08 -3.77 -10.27
CA GLU A 72 1.09 -3.79 -9.19
C GLU A 72 1.44 -4.89 -8.19
N ILE A 73 1.58 -4.52 -6.91
CA ILE A 73 1.96 -5.44 -5.85
C ILE A 73 0.78 -5.82 -4.97
N CYS A 74 0.01 -4.82 -4.53
CA CYS A 74 -1.17 -5.05 -3.69
C CYS A 74 -2.11 -3.83 -3.70
N THR A 75 -3.38 -4.09 -3.41
CA THR A 75 -4.43 -3.06 -3.34
C THR A 75 -5.09 -3.06 -1.97
N TYR A 76 -5.20 -1.88 -1.37
CA TYR A 76 -5.79 -1.67 -0.06
C TYR A 76 -6.98 -0.75 -0.15
N ARG A 77 -8.05 -1.11 0.56
CA ARG A 77 -9.18 -0.22 0.79
C ARG A 77 -8.95 0.58 2.06
N ILE A 78 -8.92 1.91 1.92
CA ILE A 78 -8.75 2.85 3.02
C ILE A 78 -10.12 3.45 3.36
N LYS A 79 -10.67 3.09 4.52
CA LYS A 79 -11.97 3.62 4.99
C LYS A 79 -11.77 4.63 6.11
N TYR A 80 -12.46 5.75 6.03
CA TYR A 80 -12.51 6.74 7.13
C TYR A 80 -13.65 6.42 8.09
N ASN A 81 -13.33 6.28 9.38
CA ASN A 81 -14.30 6.22 10.46
C ASN A 81 -14.42 7.62 11.08
N LYS A 82 -15.55 8.28 10.80
CA LYS A 82 -15.84 9.64 11.25
C LYS A 82 -16.01 9.77 12.77
N ASP A 83 -16.55 8.75 13.44
CA ASP A 83 -16.79 8.78 14.89
C ASP A 83 -15.48 8.74 15.68
N GLN A 84 -14.45 8.13 15.09
CA GLN A 84 -13.13 7.97 15.70
C GLN A 84 -12.06 8.89 15.09
N ASP A 85 -12.39 9.60 14.00
CA ASP A 85 -11.46 10.41 13.20
C ASP A 85 -10.20 9.65 12.74
N ILE A 86 -10.39 8.39 12.34
CA ILE A 86 -9.29 7.50 11.89
C ILE A 86 -9.55 6.91 10.51
N PHE A 87 -8.48 6.64 9.79
CA PHE A 87 -8.47 5.71 8.67
C PHE A 87 -8.17 4.29 9.13
N ILE A 88 -8.83 3.33 8.47
CA ILE A 88 -8.62 1.89 8.62
C ILE A 88 -8.27 1.37 7.23
N ALA A 89 -7.08 0.79 7.09
CA ALA A 89 -6.68 0.09 5.87
C ALA A 89 -7.02 -1.40 5.98
N THR A 90 -7.67 -1.94 4.95
CA THR A 90 -8.00 -3.36 4.83
C THR A 90 -7.59 -3.83 3.44
N GLU A 91 -6.91 -4.96 3.35
CA GLU A 91 -6.51 -5.52 2.07
C GLU A 91 -7.73 -5.92 1.22
N VAL A 92 -7.66 -5.67 -0.08
CA VAL A 92 -8.64 -6.16 -1.06
C VAL A 92 -8.13 -7.50 -1.57
N ILE A 93 -8.84 -8.59 -1.23
CA ILE A 93 -8.55 -9.97 -1.65
C ILE A 93 -9.28 -10.27 -2.97
#